data_AF-A0A170AQ18-F1
#
_entry.id   AF-A0A170AQ18-F1
#
_cell.length_a   1.000
_cell.length_b   1.000
_cell.length_c   1.000
_cell.angle_alpha   90.00
_cell.angle_beta   90.00
_cell.angle_gamma   90.00
#
_symmetry.space_group_name_H-M   'P 1'
#
loop_
_entity.id
_entity.type
_entity.pdbx_description
1 polymer ?
#
loop_
_entity_poly.entity_id
_entity_poly.type
_entity_poly.pdbx_seq_one_letter_code
_entity_poly.pdbx_strand_id
1 'polypeptide(L)'
;MAGFLTNGRSFHLDPPTSLCKKLIPSIDMWHNRLAAKQPSPDNYNPIQPTAAIYSFVQMIMMLRKTFTQESVLMMEIHPCHPIWQYSIFSDPVYLSFKR
;
A
#
# COMPACT_ATOMS: atom_id res chain seq x y z
N MET A 1 18.23 -4.77 -12.27
CA MET A 1 18.02 -3.39 -12.77
C MET A 1 16.51 -3.23 -12.98
N ALA A 2 15.86 -2.26 -12.34
CA ALA A 2 14.40 -2.24 -12.15
C ALA A 2 13.56 -1.87 -13.40
N GLY A 3 14.08 -2.09 -14.61
CA GLY A 3 13.30 -2.04 -15.85
C GLY A 3 12.49 -0.77 -16.09
N PHE A 4 12.93 0.38 -15.55
CA PHE A 4 12.20 1.63 -15.71
C PHE A 4 12.02 1.95 -17.19
N LEU A 5 10.78 2.23 -17.61
CA LEU A 5 10.45 2.59 -18.98
C LEU A 5 11.26 3.82 -19.38
N THR A 6 12.06 3.68 -20.45
CA THR A 6 12.94 4.72 -21.01
C THR A 6 12.18 5.94 -21.54
N ASN A 7 10.84 5.88 -21.56
CA ASN A 7 9.95 6.87 -22.17
C ASN A 7 9.33 7.85 -21.15
N GLY A 8 9.97 8.03 -20.00
CA GLY A 8 9.94 9.31 -19.27
C GLY A 8 8.68 9.67 -18.48
N ARG A 9 7.73 8.74 -18.26
CA ARG A 9 6.62 8.98 -17.32
C ARG A 9 6.69 8.03 -16.13
N SER A 10 7.58 8.34 -15.19
CA SER A 10 7.30 8.01 -13.80
C SER A 10 6.38 9.12 -13.28
N PHE A 11 5.10 8.81 -13.09
CA PHE A 11 4.24 9.71 -12.35
C PHE A 11 4.70 9.64 -10.88
N HIS A 12 5.63 10.50 -10.49
CA HIS A 12 5.96 10.77 -9.08
C HIS A 12 4.80 11.55 -8.45
N LEU A 13 3.60 10.97 -8.50
CA LEU A 13 2.42 11.49 -7.86
C LEU A 13 2.35 10.87 -6.47
N ASP A 14 2.30 11.72 -5.45
CA ASP A 14 2.02 11.24 -4.10
C ASP A 14 0.55 10.80 -4.03
N PRO A 15 0.25 9.50 -3.87
CA PRO A 15 -1.12 9.04 -3.80
C PRO A 15 -1.79 9.54 -2.51
N PRO A 16 -3.09 9.88 -2.54
CA PRO A 16 -3.82 10.31 -1.36
C PRO A 16 -3.72 9.28 -0.23
N THR A 17 -3.37 9.73 0.98
CA THR A 17 -3.24 8.84 2.15
C THR A 17 -4.54 8.07 2.42
N SER A 18 -5.69 8.71 2.21
CA SER A 18 -7.02 8.08 2.36
C SER A 18 -7.23 6.92 1.40
N LEU A 19 -6.64 6.98 0.20
CA LEU A 19 -6.69 5.93 -0.79
C LEU A 19 -5.72 4.79 -0.43
N CYS A 20 -4.48 5.10 -0.07
CA CYS A 20 -3.49 4.12 0.37
C CYS A 20 -3.96 3.27 1.56
N LYS A 21 -4.69 3.88 2.50
CA LYS A 21 -5.26 3.18 3.67
C LYS A 21 -6.34 2.16 3.32
N LYS A 22 -6.99 2.28 2.15
CA LYS A 22 -7.96 1.29 1.67
C LYS A 22 -7.29 -0.01 1.23
N LEU A 23 -6.01 0.03 0.83
CA LEU A 23 -5.24 -1.18 0.57
C LEU A 23 -4.79 -1.79 1.88
N ILE A 24 -5.15 -3.05 2.13
CA ILE A 24 -4.69 -3.86 3.27
C ILE A 24 -4.90 -3.10 4.63
N PRO A 25 -6.08 -2.57 4.94
CA PRO A 25 -6.31 -1.63 6.06
C PRO A 25 -5.76 -2.08 7.43
N SER A 26 -5.63 -3.38 7.66
CA SER A 26 -5.07 -3.97 8.88
C SER A 26 -3.66 -3.49 9.26
N ILE A 27 -2.82 -2.96 8.35
CA ILE A 27 -1.47 -2.50 8.77
C ILE A 27 -1.52 -1.24 9.62
N ASP A 28 -2.51 -0.36 9.43
CA ASP A 28 -2.62 0.84 10.27
C ASP A 28 -2.88 0.42 11.72
N MET A 29 -3.70 -0.62 11.91
CA MET A 29 -3.89 -1.27 13.21
C MET A 29 -2.57 -1.84 13.75
N TRP A 30 -1.81 -2.60 12.95
CA TRP A 30 -0.53 -3.15 13.37
C TRP A 30 0.51 -2.08 13.71
N HIS A 31 0.60 -1.03 12.91
CA HIS A 31 1.50 0.11 13.14
C HIS A 31 1.16 0.81 14.46
N ASN A 32 -0.12 1.09 14.71
CA ASN A 32 -0.58 1.71 15.95
C ASN A 32 -0.32 0.83 17.17
N ARG A 33 -0.55 -0.49 17.07
CA ARG A 33 -0.27 -1.45 18.14
C ARG A 33 1.22 -1.53 18.49
N LEU A 34 2.07 -1.55 17.47
CA LEU A 34 3.52 -1.55 17.65
C LEU A 34 4.03 -0.25 18.29
N ALA A 35 3.43 0.89 17.94
CA ALA A 35 3.72 2.18 18.57
C ALA A 35 3.26 2.22 20.03
N ALA A 36 2.10 1.63 20.33
CA ALA A 36 1.52 1.54 21.66
C ALA A 36 2.07 0.39 22.53
N LYS A 37 2.98 -0.45 22.00
CA LYS A 37 3.50 -1.66 22.64
C LYS A 37 2.39 -2.60 23.15
N GLN A 38 1.26 -2.69 22.43
CA GLN A 38 0.11 -3.50 22.82
C GLN A 38 0.37 -5.01 22.65
N PRO A 39 -0.28 -5.86 23.48
CA PRO A 39 -0.24 -7.32 23.34
C PRO A 39 -0.98 -7.83 22.10
N SER A 40 -0.74 -9.09 21.75
CA SER A 40 -1.31 -9.74 20.58
C SER A 40 -2.82 -9.96 20.78
N PRO A 41 -3.63 -9.86 19.70
CA PRO A 41 -5.06 -10.15 19.78
C PRO A 41 -5.35 -11.64 20.03
N ASP A 42 -4.45 -12.54 19.62
CA ASP A 42 -4.69 -13.99 19.65
C ASP A 42 -4.16 -14.65 20.93
N ASN A 43 -3.20 -14.01 21.59
CA ASN A 43 -2.72 -14.42 22.90
C ASN A 43 -2.43 -13.16 23.71
N TYR A 44 -2.93 -13.06 24.93
CA TYR A 44 -2.68 -11.92 25.84
C TYR A 44 -1.20 -11.74 26.22
N ASN A 45 -0.28 -12.42 25.53
CA ASN A 45 1.15 -12.21 25.62
C ASN A 45 1.49 -10.86 24.95
N PRO A 46 2.35 -10.04 25.57
CA PRO A 46 2.92 -8.89 24.89
C PRO A 46 3.57 -9.38 23.60
N ILE A 47 3.19 -8.80 22.45
CA ILE A 47 3.97 -8.97 21.23
C ILE A 47 5.33 -8.41 21.60
N GLN A 48 6.38 -9.25 21.63
CA GLN A 48 7.72 -8.73 21.75
C GLN A 48 8.06 -8.14 20.38
N PRO A 49 8.03 -6.81 20.22
CA PRO A 49 8.11 -6.21 18.90
C PRO A 49 9.53 -6.41 18.40
N THR A 50 9.74 -7.43 17.59
CA THR A 50 11.06 -7.74 17.05
C THR A 50 11.36 -6.79 15.89
N ALA A 51 12.63 -6.44 15.68
CA ALA A 51 13.05 -5.57 14.59
C ALA A 51 12.43 -5.96 13.23
N ALA A 52 12.33 -7.26 12.95
CA ALA A 52 11.70 -7.79 11.75
C ALA A 52 10.22 -7.38 11.60
N ILE A 53 9.44 -7.36 12.68
CA ILE A 53 8.01 -7.00 12.65
C ILE A 53 7.86 -5.50 12.30
N TYR A 54 8.66 -4.64 12.92
CA TYR A 54 8.68 -3.22 12.59
C TYR A 54 9.05 -2.98 11.12
N SER A 55 10.12 -3.61 10.65
CA SER A 55 10.57 -3.49 9.26
C SER A 55 9.53 -4.01 8.28
N PHE A 56 8.86 -5.13 8.59
CA PHE A 56 7.81 -5.67 7.75
C PHE A 56 6.60 -4.74 7.66
N VAL A 57 6.14 -4.18 8.78
CA VAL A 57 5.06 -3.19 8.81
C VAL A 57 5.40 -1.97 7.95
N GLN A 58 6.61 -1.44 8.11
CA GLN A 58 7.09 -0.31 7.30
C GLN A 58 7.16 -0.65 5.81
N MET A 59 7.67 -1.83 5.47
CA MET A 59 7.76 -2.31 4.09
C MET A 59 6.39 -2.39 3.44
N ILE A 60 5.38 -2.92 4.15
CA ILE A 60 4.01 -3.01 3.62
C ILE A 60 3.37 -1.63 3.45
N MET A 61 3.61 -0.68 4.37
CA MET A 61 3.14 0.70 4.22
C MET A 61 3.76 1.38 2.99
N MET A 62 5.06 1.21 2.78
CA MET A 62 5.76 1.74 1.62
C MET A 62 5.30 1.06 0.32
N LEU A 63 5.12 -0.26 0.35
CA LEU A 63 4.59 -1.03 -0.78
C LEU A 63 3.21 -0.54 -1.20
N ARG A 64 2.31 -0.19 -0.26
CA ARG A 64 1.00 0.39 -0.64
C ARG A 64 1.12 1.69 -1.38
N LYS A 65 1.98 2.58 -0.88
CA LYS A 65 2.20 3.88 -1.51
C LYS A 65 2.71 3.68 -2.93
N THR A 66 3.77 2.89 -3.09
CA THR A 66 4.36 2.59 -4.39
C THR A 66 3.38 1.86 -5.31
N PHE A 67 2.65 0.87 -4.80
CA PHE A 67 1.66 0.14 -5.60
C PHE A 67 0.52 1.05 -6.08
N THR A 68 0.00 1.93 -5.23
CA THR A 68 -1.06 2.89 -5.62
C THR A 68 -0.57 3.90 -6.64
N GLN A 69 0.68 4.36 -6.50
CA GLN A 69 1.31 5.27 -7.44
C GLN A 69 1.53 4.61 -8.81
N GLU A 70 2.13 3.41 -8.82
CA GLU A 70 2.47 2.71 -10.05
C GLU A 70 1.26 2.04 -10.72
N SER A 71 0.15 1.82 -10.01
CA SER A 71 -1.05 1.19 -10.59
C SER A 71 -1.66 1.99 -11.74
N VAL A 72 -1.48 3.32 -11.76
CA VAL A 72 -1.93 4.19 -12.87
C VAL A 72 -1.26 3.73 -14.17
N LEU A 73 0.07 3.63 -14.16
CA LEU A 73 0.85 3.18 -15.30
C LEU A 73 0.62 1.69 -15.60
N MET A 74 0.56 0.85 -14.56
CA MET A 74 0.37 -0.59 -14.74
C MET A 74 -0.99 -0.92 -15.35
N MET A 75 -2.03 -0.10 -15.14
CA MET A 75 -3.31 -0.22 -15.82
C MET A 75 -3.22 0.10 -17.32
N GLU A 76 -2.35 1.01 -17.73
CA GLU A 76 -2.12 1.32 -19.15
C GLU A 76 -1.36 0.18 -19.83
N ILE A 77 -0.35 -0.38 -19.16
CA ILE A 77 0.48 -1.45 -19.70
C ILE A 77 -0.28 -2.80 -19.72
N HIS A 78 -1.06 -3.09 -18.67
CA HIS A 78 -1.73 -4.38 -18.48
C HIS A 78 -3.24 -4.23 -18.18
N PRO A 79 -4.05 -3.67 -19.08
CA PRO A 79 -5.45 -3.32 -18.81
C PRO A 79 -6.35 -4.50 -18.44
N CYS A 80 -5.98 -5.73 -18.81
CA CYS A 80 -6.77 -6.94 -18.54
C CYS A 80 -6.37 -7.67 -17.25
N HIS A 81 -5.48 -7.12 -16.42
CA HIS A 81 -5.04 -7.80 -15.20
C HIS A 81 -6.20 -7.90 -14.17
N PRO A 82 -6.45 -9.08 -13.56
CA PRO A 82 -7.57 -9.28 -12.63
C PRO A 82 -7.57 -8.34 -11.42
N ILE A 83 -6.39 -7.86 -11.02
CA ILE A 83 -6.26 -6.94 -9.87
C ILE A 83 -7.07 -5.65 -10.05
N TRP A 84 -7.33 -5.20 -11.29
CA TRP A 84 -8.11 -3.99 -11.56
C TRP A 84 -9.61 -4.14 -11.28
N GLN A 85 -10.09 -5.37 -11.04
CA GLN A 85 -11.48 -5.63 -10.68
C GLN A 85 -11.79 -5.32 -9.20
N TYR A 86 -10.76 -5.11 -8.37
CA TYR A 86 -10.96 -4.73 -6.98
C TYR A 86 -11.58 -3.33 -6.87
N SER A 87 -12.54 -3.18 -5.95
CA SER A 87 -13.36 -1.97 -5.80
C SER A 87 -12.56 -0.68 -5.60
N ILE A 88 -11.35 -0.75 -5.04
CA ILE A 88 -10.45 0.40 -4.89
C ILE A 88 -10.15 1.10 -6.21
N PHE A 89 -10.10 0.35 -7.31
CA PHE A 89 -9.80 0.87 -8.64
C PHE A 89 -10.99 1.53 -9.33
N SER A 90 -12.20 1.34 -8.78
CA SER A 90 -13.42 2.05 -9.15
C SER A 90 -13.74 3.18 -8.16
N ASP A 91 -12.92 3.39 -7.13
CA ASP A 91 -13.15 4.41 -6.12
C ASP A 91 -13.07 5.82 -6.74
N PRO A 92 -13.99 6.75 -6.43
CA PRO A 92 -13.95 8.10 -6.98
C PRO A 92 -12.63 8.84 -6.70
N VAL A 93 -11.99 8.56 -5.55
CA VAL A 93 -10.69 9.15 -5.21
C VAL A 93 -9.59 8.56 -6.09
N TYR A 94 -9.64 7.26 -6.38
CA TYR A 94 -8.71 6.62 -7.31
C TYR A 94 -8.90 7.14 -8.74
N LEU A 95 -10.14 7.22 -9.22
CA LEU A 95 -10.44 7.72 -10.57
C LEU A 95 -10.00 9.19 -10.75
N SER A 96 -10.09 10.00 -9.68
CA SER A 96 -9.58 11.38 -9.69
C SER A 96 -8.06 11.44 -9.66
N PHE A 97 -7.41 10.51 -8.94
CA PHE A 97 -5.95 10.39 -8.87
C PHE A 97 -5.32 9.88 -10.17
N LYS A 98 -6.01 8.97 -10.87
CA LYS A 98 -5.57 8.37 -12.14
C LYS A 98 -5.56 9.39 -13.30
N ARG A 99 -6.43 10.39 -13.24
CA ARG A 99 -6.62 11.38 -14.32
C ARG A 99 -5.40 12.30 -14.44
#